data_AF-A0A7K2JGH0-F1
#
_entry.id   AF-A0A7K2JGH0-F1
#
_cell.length_a   1.000
_cell.length_b   1.000
_cell.length_c   1.000
_cell.angle_alpha   90.00
_cell.angle_beta   90.00
_cell.angle_gamma   90.00
#
_symmetry.space_group_name_H-M   'P 1'
#
loop_
_entity.id
_entity.type
_entity.pdbx_description
1 polymer ?
#
loop_
_entity_poly.entity_id
_entity_poly.type
_entity_poly.pdbx_seq_one_letter_code
_entity_poly.pdbx_strand_id
1 'polypeptide(L)'
;MRHVPGFRPPTSGRAGKIGGMEANGDDQVLRELDEIGRQRTQHYEAGLRLTARAREATARAVEAGVSPQEISERTGYQTRTVEKWEARVERAQKRGLLTALLDRWRSRGRSRTDTAVGS
;
A
#
# COMPACT_ATOMS: atom_id res chain seq x y z
N MET A 1 12.75 35.03 -53.30
CA MET A 1 11.33 35.29 -53.65
C MET A 1 10.56 34.00 -53.45
N ARG A 2 9.70 33.92 -52.42
CA ARG A 2 8.80 32.78 -52.21
C ARG A 2 7.38 33.33 -52.14
N HIS A 3 6.58 33.02 -53.16
CA HIS A 3 5.15 33.25 -53.14
C HIS A 3 4.52 31.93 -52.70
N VAL A 4 3.92 31.91 -51.51
CA VAL A 4 3.08 30.78 -51.05
C VAL A 4 1.64 31.30 -51.09
N PRO A 5 0.77 30.80 -51.99
CA PRO A 5 -0.62 31.21 -52.03
C PRO A 5 -1.48 30.32 -51.12
N GLY A 6 -2.46 30.92 -50.45
CA GLY A 6 -3.64 30.19 -49.96
C GLY A 6 -3.80 30.02 -48.46
N PHE A 7 -3.84 31.13 -47.71
CA PHE A 7 -4.60 31.16 -46.45
C PHE A 7 -5.76 32.12 -46.62
N ARG A 8 -6.97 31.59 -46.82
CA ARG A 8 -8.21 32.36 -46.67
C ARG A 8 -8.67 32.18 -45.22
N PRO A 9 -8.89 33.26 -44.46
CA PRO A 9 -9.55 33.16 -43.16
C PRO A 9 -10.99 32.65 -43.37
N PRO A 10 -11.52 31.81 -42.48
CA PRO A 10 -12.90 31.37 -42.59
C PRO A 10 -13.82 32.57 -42.44
N THR A 11 -14.59 32.84 -43.49
CA THR A 11 -15.67 33.83 -43.50
C THR A 11 -16.68 33.49 -42.42
N SER A 12 -17.00 34.48 -41.58
CA SER A 12 -18.11 34.43 -40.63
C SER A 12 -19.39 34.03 -41.35
N GLY A 13 -19.83 32.79 -41.16
CA GLY A 13 -20.94 32.22 -41.91
C GLY A 13 -21.62 31.12 -41.11
N ARG A 14 -22.67 31.54 -40.39
CA ARG A 14 -23.75 30.69 -39.87
C ARG A 14 -23.38 29.79 -38.68
N ALA A 15 -23.83 30.21 -37.50
CA ALA A 15 -24.00 29.35 -36.33
C ALA A 15 -24.97 28.21 -36.67
N GLY A 16 -24.44 27.15 -37.27
CA GLY A 16 -25.05 25.84 -37.31
C GLY A 16 -24.94 25.24 -35.92
N LYS A 17 -26.09 24.99 -35.31
CA LYS A 17 -26.25 24.26 -34.06
C LYS A 17 -25.74 22.82 -34.24
N ILE A 18 -24.43 22.62 -34.06
CA ILE A 18 -23.81 21.30 -33.85
C ILE A 18 -23.67 21.21 -32.32
N GLY A 19 -24.71 20.79 -31.61
CA GLY A 19 -24.98 19.37 -31.44
C GLY A 19 -24.18 18.88 -30.24
N GLY A 20 -24.68 19.16 -29.03
CA GLY A 20 -24.08 18.79 -27.75
C GLY A 20 -24.13 17.28 -27.45
N MET A 21 -23.56 16.46 -28.34
CA MET A 21 -23.49 15.00 -28.19
C MET A 21 -22.09 14.47 -27.90
N GLU A 22 -21.00 15.20 -28.20
CA GLU A 22 -19.64 14.74 -27.89
C GLU A 22 -19.24 14.97 -26.42
N ALA A 23 -19.65 16.09 -25.82
CA ALA A 23 -19.36 16.39 -24.42
C ALA A 23 -19.94 15.34 -23.44
N ASN A 24 -21.10 14.77 -23.74
CA ASN A 24 -21.71 13.73 -22.91
C ASN A 24 -20.98 12.37 -23.03
N GLY A 25 -20.40 12.08 -24.20
CA GLY A 25 -19.66 10.84 -24.43
C GLY A 25 -18.31 10.85 -23.72
N ASP A 26 -17.57 11.96 -23.84
CA ASP A 26 -16.28 12.12 -23.17
C ASP A 26 -16.45 12.17 -21.64
N ASP A 27 -17.48 12.86 -21.13
CA ASP A 27 -17.81 12.88 -19.70
C ASP A 27 -18.22 11.49 -19.18
N GLN A 28 -18.89 10.68 -20.01
CA GLN A 28 -19.25 9.32 -19.65
C GLN A 28 -18.02 8.40 -19.59
N VAL A 29 -17.13 8.48 -20.58
CA VAL A 29 -15.87 7.72 -20.61
C VAL A 29 -14.99 8.09 -19.41
N LEU A 30 -14.87 9.38 -19.07
CA LEU A 30 -14.10 9.82 -17.91
C LEU A 30 -14.68 9.26 -16.60
N ARG A 31 -16.01 9.24 -16.44
CA ARG A 31 -16.68 8.64 -15.27
C ARG A 31 -16.45 7.14 -15.17
N GLU A 32 -16.47 6.43 -16.30
CA GLU A 32 -16.19 4.99 -16.33
C GLU A 32 -14.74 4.68 -15.96
N LEU A 33 -13.78 5.46 -16.44
CA LEU A 33 -12.37 5.32 -16.06
C LEU A 33 -12.13 5.61 -14.58
N ASP A 34 -12.78 6.63 -14.02
CA ASP A 34 -12.73 6.94 -12.59
C ASP A 34 -13.29 5.79 -11.75
N GLU A 35 -14.40 5.20 -12.18
CA GLU A 35 -15.01 4.06 -11.50
C GLU A 35 -14.09 2.82 -11.56
N ILE A 36 -13.49 2.53 -12.71
CA ILE A 36 -12.48 1.46 -12.84
C ILE A 36 -11.29 1.75 -11.91
N GLY A 37 -10.84 3.00 -11.81
CA GLY A 37 -9.78 3.43 -10.90
C GLY A 37 -10.11 3.18 -9.43
N ARG A 38 -11.34 3.51 -9.02
CA ARG A 38 -11.85 3.23 -7.66
C ARG A 38 -11.91 1.74 -7.38
N GLN A 39 -12.47 0.95 -8.28
CA GLN A 39 -12.57 -0.50 -8.13
C GLN A 39 -11.18 -1.15 -8.02
N ARG A 40 -10.23 -0.75 -8.86
CA ARG A 40 -8.85 -1.23 -8.78
C ARG A 40 -8.21 -0.93 -7.43
N THR A 41 -8.39 0.29 -6.93
CA THR A 41 -7.90 0.70 -5.60
C THR A 41 -8.50 -0.18 -4.50
N GLN A 42 -9.81 -0.39 -4.54
CA GLN A 42 -10.51 -1.23 -3.56
C GLN A 42 -10.03 -2.70 -3.59
N HIS A 43 -9.86 -3.28 -4.78
CA HIS A 43 -9.33 -4.64 -4.93
C HIS A 43 -7.89 -4.75 -4.43
N TYR A 44 -7.06 -3.75 -4.72
CA TYR A 44 -5.69 -3.70 -4.23
C TYR A 44 -5.65 -3.65 -2.70
N GLU A 45 -6.43 -2.77 -2.08
CA GLU A 45 -6.54 -2.69 -0.62
C GLU A 45 -7.05 -3.99 0.00
N ALA A 46 -8.07 -4.61 -0.60
CA ALA A 46 -8.58 -5.91 -0.16
C ALA A 46 -7.49 -6.99 -0.23
N GLY A 47 -6.72 -7.02 -1.32
CA GLY A 47 -5.57 -7.92 -1.49
C GLY A 47 -4.49 -7.70 -0.44
N LEU A 48 -4.18 -6.44 -0.11
CA LEU A 48 -3.25 -6.10 0.97
C LEU A 48 -3.74 -6.59 2.33
N ARG A 49 -5.03 -6.39 2.65
CA ARG A 49 -5.64 -6.86 3.92
C ARG A 49 -5.61 -8.38 4.04
N LEU A 50 -5.93 -9.10 2.96
CA LEU A 50 -5.84 -10.57 2.93
C LEU A 50 -4.41 -11.04 3.13
N THR A 51 -3.45 -10.43 2.46
CA THR A 51 -2.02 -10.75 2.60
C THR A 51 -1.52 -10.48 4.02
N ALA A 52 -1.96 -9.37 4.64
CA ALA A 52 -1.61 -9.05 6.03
C ALA A 52 -2.14 -10.10 7.00
N ARG A 53 -3.42 -10.51 6.87
CA ARG A 53 -4.01 -11.57 7.69
C ARG A 53 -3.32 -12.91 7.52
N ALA A 54 -2.97 -13.28 6.29
CA ALA A 54 -2.21 -14.50 6.02
C ALA A 54 -0.86 -14.49 6.73
N ARG A 55 -0.13 -13.36 6.68
CA ARG A 55 1.14 -13.18 7.40
C ARG A 55 0.98 -13.30 8.91
N GLU A 56 -0.06 -12.70 9.49
CA GLU A 56 -0.34 -12.80 10.92
C GLU A 56 -0.68 -14.23 11.35
N ALA A 57 -1.41 -14.97 10.52
CA ALA A 57 -1.71 -16.37 10.78
C ALA A 57 -0.45 -17.23 10.72
N THR A 58 0.40 -17.04 9.70
CA THR A 58 1.71 -17.70 9.59
C THR A 58 2.60 -17.37 10.79
N ALA A 59 2.67 -16.10 11.20
CA ALA A 59 3.46 -15.69 12.36
C ALA A 59 3.05 -16.44 13.63
N ARG A 60 1.73 -16.52 13.89
CA ARG A 60 1.19 -17.27 15.03
C ARG A 60 1.49 -18.77 14.95
N ALA A 61 1.44 -19.36 13.75
CA ALA A 61 1.77 -20.77 13.55
C ALA A 61 3.26 -21.05 13.84
N VAL A 62 4.15 -20.18 13.36
CA VAL A 62 5.59 -20.26 13.65
C VAL A 62 5.86 -20.10 15.14
N GLU A 63 5.23 -19.13 15.81
CA GLU A 63 5.33 -18.96 17.27
C GLU A 63 4.83 -20.18 18.05
N ALA A 64 3.86 -20.91 17.50
CA ALA A 64 3.38 -22.19 18.04
C ALA A 64 4.27 -23.39 17.68
N GLY A 65 5.40 -23.19 16.99
CA GLY A 65 6.38 -24.22 16.65
C GLY A 65 6.09 -24.99 15.36
N VAL A 66 5.13 -24.53 14.53
CA VAL A 66 4.85 -25.15 13.22
C VAL A 66 5.95 -24.75 12.23
N SER A 67 6.54 -25.74 11.57
CA SER A 67 7.62 -25.48 10.61
C SER A 67 7.12 -24.75 9.34
N PRO A 68 7.97 -23.93 8.69
CA PRO A 68 7.60 -23.26 7.43
C PRO A 68 7.15 -24.22 6.33
N GLN A 69 7.71 -25.43 6.30
CA GLN A 69 7.36 -26.47 5.33
C GLN A 69 5.95 -27.03 5.59
N GLU A 70 5.60 -27.28 6.85
CA GLU A 70 4.27 -27.75 7.22
C GLU A 70 3.19 -26.68 6.95
N ILE A 71 3.53 -25.39 7.14
CA ILE A 71 2.63 -24.29 6.76
C ILE A 71 2.45 -24.25 5.23
N SER A 72 3.55 -24.35 4.48
CA SER A 72 3.56 -24.40 3.01
C SER A 72 2.65 -25.51 2.48
N GLU A 73 2.77 -26.72 3.02
CA GLU A 73 1.95 -27.88 2.64
C GLU A 73 0.46 -27.68 2.95
N ARG A 74 0.13 -27.08 4.10
CA ARG A 74 -1.27 -26.86 4.51
C ARG A 74 -1.95 -25.72 3.79
N THR A 75 -1.22 -24.66 3.40
CA THR A 75 -1.80 -23.46 2.81
C THR A 75 -1.58 -23.34 1.30
N GLY A 76 -0.71 -24.17 0.72
CA GLY A 76 -0.30 -24.09 -0.68
C GLY A 76 0.58 -22.87 -1.01
N TYR A 77 1.10 -22.17 0.01
CA TYR A 77 2.05 -21.09 -0.24
C TYR A 77 3.41 -21.68 -0.58
N GLN A 78 4.19 -21.02 -1.44
CA GLN A 78 5.57 -21.43 -1.67
C GLN A 78 6.37 -21.34 -0.35
N THR A 79 7.15 -22.37 -0.04
CA THR A 79 7.97 -22.44 1.18
C THR A 79 8.83 -21.18 1.38
N ARG A 80 9.48 -20.69 0.32
CA ARG A 80 10.28 -19.45 0.32
C ARG A 80 9.49 -18.21 0.78
N THR A 81 8.19 -18.17 0.51
CA THR A 81 7.31 -17.07 0.95
C THR A 81 7.10 -17.12 2.45
N VAL A 82 6.88 -18.32 2.99
CA VAL A 82 6.68 -18.59 4.41
C VAL A 82 7.95 -18.27 5.20
N GLU A 83 9.11 -18.76 4.75
CA GLU A 83 10.43 -18.46 5.34
C GLU A 83 10.70 -16.95 5.40
N LYS A 84 10.36 -16.21 4.34
CA LYS A 84 10.51 -14.75 4.32
C LYS A 84 9.65 -14.07 5.39
N TRP A 85 8.48 -14.63 5.69
CA TRP A 85 7.58 -14.11 6.73
C TRP A 85 8.10 -14.44 8.12
N GLU A 86 8.54 -15.68 8.35
CA GLU A 86 9.22 -16.10 9.59
C GLU A 86 10.42 -15.19 9.92
N ALA A 87 11.34 -15.00 8.99
CA ALA A 87 12.50 -14.14 9.19
C ALA A 87 12.11 -12.68 9.50
N ARG A 88 10.93 -12.23 9.07
CA ARG A 88 10.38 -10.91 9.40
C ARG A 88 9.81 -10.87 10.82
N VAL A 89 9.16 -11.94 11.26
CA VAL A 89 8.66 -12.11 12.64
C VAL A 89 9.83 -12.14 13.61
N GLU A 90 10.87 -12.94 13.35
CA GLU A 90 12.07 -12.97 14.20
C GLU A 90 12.73 -11.60 14.32
N ARG A 91 12.85 -10.86 13.21
CA ARG A 91 13.39 -9.49 13.22
C ARG A 91 12.50 -8.51 13.99
N ALA A 92 11.19 -8.72 13.99
CA ALA A 92 10.27 -7.90 14.78
C ALA A 92 10.40 -8.22 16.28
N GLN A 93 10.43 -9.49 16.64
CA GLN A 93 10.63 -9.94 18.03
C GLN A 93 11.97 -9.46 18.61
N LYS A 94 13.08 -9.62 17.86
CA LYS A 94 14.40 -9.11 18.26
C LYS A 94 14.39 -7.60 18.50
N ARG A 95 13.69 -6.83 17.66
CA ARG A 95 13.54 -5.37 17.84
C ARG A 95 12.69 -5.04 19.06
N GLY A 96 11.57 -5.72 19.27
CA GLY A 96 10.72 -5.53 20.45
C GLY A 96 11.46 -5.81 21.76
N LEU A 97 12.24 -6.90 21.80
CA LEU A 97 13.11 -7.24 22.94
C LEU A 97 14.16 -6.16 23.18
N LEU A 98 14.81 -5.66 22.12
CA LEU A 98 15.82 -4.61 22.23
C LEU A 98 15.20 -3.30 22.76
N THR A 99 14.02 -2.92 22.27
CA THR A 99 13.29 -1.75 22.79
C THR A 99 12.92 -1.91 24.26
N ALA A 100 12.40 -3.07 24.67
CA ALA A 100 12.06 -3.33 26.06
C ALA A 100 13.28 -3.29 26.99
N LEU A 101 14.43 -3.81 26.53
CA LEU A 101 15.69 -3.75 27.27
C LEU A 101 16.20 -2.31 27.42
N LEU A 102 16.11 -1.50 26.36
CA LEU A 102 16.50 -0.09 26.39
C LEU A 102 15.62 0.73 27.33
N ASP A 103 14.30 0.52 27.32
CA ASP A 103 13.40 1.19 28.24
C ASP A 103 13.65 0.76 29.68
N ARG A 104 13.90 -0.53 29.93
CA ARG A 104 14.31 -1.01 31.27
C ARG A 104 15.62 -0.37 31.74
N TRP A 105 16.57 -0.13 30.84
CA TRP A 105 17.82 0.56 31.17
C TRP A 105 17.59 2.04 31.49
N ARG A 106 16.78 2.75 30.69
CA ARG A 106 16.39 4.14 30.96
C ARG A 106 15.66 4.32 32.29
N SER A 107 14.72 3.42 32.62
CA SER A 107 13.97 3.48 33.87
C SER A 107 14.86 3.28 35.10
N ARG A 108 15.89 2.43 35.00
CA ARG A 108 16.91 2.27 36.05
C ARG A 108 17.82 3.49 36.20
N GLY A 109 18.14 4.19 35.11
CA GLY A 109 18.89 5.45 35.16
C GLY A 109 18.12 6.56 35.87
N ARG A 110 16.81 6.65 35.63
CA ARG A 110 15.93 7.68 36.22
C ARG A 110 15.67 7.47 37.71
N SER A 111 15.59 6.22 38.16
CA SER A 111 15.42 5.88 39.59
C SER A 111 16.62 6.26 40.46
N ARG A 112 17.80 6.43 39.85
CA ARG A 112 19.06 6.74 40.58
C ARG A 112 19.27 8.22 40.80
N THR A 113 18.60 9.08 40.03
CA THR A 113 18.68 10.54 40.17
C THR A 113 17.65 11.09 41.16
N ASP A 114 16.51 10.42 41.37
CA ASP A 114 15.49 10.87 42.32
C ASP A 114 15.89 10.66 43.79
N THR A 115 16.76 9.69 44.08
CA THR A 115 17.29 9.47 45.45
C THR A 115 18.40 10.42 45.85
N ALA A 116 18.95 11.22 44.92
CA ALA A 116 20.09 12.10 45.17
C ALA A 116 19.72 13.58 45.41
N VAL A 117 18.43 13.94 45.34
CA VAL A 117 17.94 15.33 45.46
C VAL A 117 17.18 15.57 46.78
N GLY A 118 17.05 14.55 47.62
CA GLY A 118 16.45 14.65 48.96
C GLY A 118 17.45 14.30 50.06
N SER A 119 18.40 15.19 50.35
CA SER A 119 19.21 15.17 51.58
C SER A 119 19.56 16.60 51.96
#